data_AF-A0A4S4BD13-F1
#
_entry.id   AF-A0A4S4BD13-F1
#
_cell.length_a   1.000
_cell.length_b   1.000
_cell.length_c   1.000
_cell.angle_alpha   90.00
_cell.angle_beta   90.00
_cell.angle_gamma   90.00
#
_symmetry.space_group_name_H-M   'P 1'
#
loop_
_entity.id
_entity.type
_entity.pdbx_description
1 polymer ?
#
loop_
_entity_poly.entity_id
_entity_poly.type
_entity_poly.pdbx_seq_one_letter_code
_entity_poly.pdbx_strand_id
1 'polypeptide(L)'
;MTDPQRVTAHFGEDLGGASLPGSITAMEGRGGVLRVALTPPTDGPQPSTGSECELEMHDGGRFRFVVTELLPESAEYRMKLLGKG
;
A
#
# COMPACT_ATOMS: atom_id res chain seq x y z
N MET A 1 4.31 7.77 20.64
CA MET A 1 3.91 8.72 19.59
C MET A 1 3.61 7.86 18.37
N THR A 2 2.34 7.77 17.96
CA THR A 2 1.95 6.93 16.82
C THR A 2 2.28 7.70 15.55
N ASP A 3 3.05 7.09 14.65
CA ASP A 3 3.38 7.71 13.36
C ASP A 3 2.12 7.74 12.47
N PRO A 4 1.63 8.93 12.06
CA PRO A 4 0.37 9.04 11.33
C PRO A 4 0.48 8.57 9.87
N GLN A 5 1.69 8.43 9.36
CA GLN A 5 1.97 7.98 7.99
C GLN A 5 2.11 6.46 7.93
N ARG A 6 2.27 5.79 9.08
CA ARG A 6 2.39 4.34 9.18
C ARG A 6 1.13 3.67 8.69
N VAL A 7 1.33 2.71 7.81
CA VAL A 7 0.29 1.87 7.25
C VAL A 7 0.75 0.42 7.20
N THR A 8 -0.21 -0.50 7.12
CA THR A 8 0.04 -1.91 6.81
C THR A 8 -0.78 -2.28 5.58
N ALA A 9 -0.12 -2.71 4.52
CA ALA A 9 -0.77 -3.16 3.30
C ALA A 9 -1.05 -4.66 3.39
N HIS A 10 -2.33 -5.02 3.46
CA HIS A 10 -2.81 -6.39 3.42
C HIS A 10 -3.14 -6.76 1.99
N PHE A 11 -2.41 -7.73 1.45
CA PHE A 11 -2.68 -8.28 0.14
C PHE A 11 -3.46 -9.58 0.26
N GLY A 12 -4.29 -9.87 -0.74
CA GLY A 12 -5.07 -11.10 -0.79
C GLY A 12 -4.22 -12.35 -1.05
N GLU A 13 -4.89 -13.48 -1.29
CA GLU A 13 -4.25 -14.77 -1.59
C GLU A 13 -3.32 -14.73 -2.81
N ASP A 14 -3.50 -13.77 -3.72
CA ASP A 14 -2.63 -13.53 -4.88
C ASP A 14 -1.16 -13.29 -4.50
N LEU A 15 -0.94 -12.71 -3.31
CA LEU A 15 0.38 -12.49 -2.71
C LEU A 15 0.57 -13.34 -1.44
N GLY A 16 -0.12 -14.49 -1.37
CA GLY A 16 -0.01 -15.43 -0.24
C GLY A 16 -0.55 -14.88 1.08
N GLY A 17 -1.45 -13.90 1.06
CA GLY A 17 -1.95 -13.25 2.29
C GLY A 17 -0.91 -12.37 2.99
N ALA A 18 0.11 -11.91 2.26
CA ALA A 18 1.18 -11.09 2.81
C ALA A 18 0.65 -9.76 3.36
N SER A 19 1.15 -9.39 4.55
CA SER A 19 0.93 -8.08 5.15
C SER A 19 2.25 -7.33 5.18
N LEU A 20 2.34 -6.25 4.40
CA LEU A 20 3.57 -5.47 4.24
C LEU A 20 3.46 -4.18 5.04
N PRO A 21 4.30 -3.97 6.06
CA PRO A 21 4.36 -2.68 6.74
C PRO A 21 4.94 -1.63 5.78
N GLY A 22 4.44 -0.40 5.89
CA GLY A 22 4.89 0.69 5.07
C GLY A 22 4.54 2.06 5.64
N SER A 23 4.76 3.08 4.83
CA SER A 23 4.46 4.46 5.19
C SER A 23 4.01 5.25 3.97
N ILE A 24 3.01 6.11 4.17
CA ILE A 24 2.53 7.04 3.14
C ILE A 24 3.60 8.12 2.97
N THR A 25 4.23 8.14 1.81
CA THR A 25 5.27 9.12 1.47
C THR A 25 4.69 10.38 0.83
N ALA A 26 3.60 10.24 0.07
CA ALA A 26 2.91 11.36 -0.55
C ALA A 26 1.42 11.08 -0.80
N MET A 27 0.64 12.16 -0.82
CA MET A 27 -0.76 12.18 -1.27
C MET A 27 -0.79 12.89 -2.63
N GLU A 28 -1.10 12.14 -3.69
CA GLU A 28 -1.03 12.65 -5.06
C GLU A 28 -2.43 13.03 -5.56
N GLY A 29 -2.73 14.34 -5.55
CA GLY A 29 -3.90 14.93 -6.21
C GLY A 29 -5.26 14.74 -5.51
N ARG A 30 -6.33 15.22 -6.16
CA ARG A 30 -7.73 15.16 -5.68
C ARG A 30 -8.42 13.80 -5.90
N GLY A 31 -7.73 12.83 -6.50
CA GLY A 31 -8.31 11.57 -7.01
C GLY A 31 -8.11 10.33 -6.13
N GLY A 32 -7.65 10.50 -4.89
CA GLY A 32 -7.39 9.38 -3.97
C GLY A 32 -6.18 8.54 -4.35
N VAL A 33 -5.15 9.13 -4.95
CA VAL A 33 -3.90 8.43 -5.26
C VAL A 33 -2.89 8.68 -4.15
N LEU A 34 -2.22 7.63 -3.68
CA LEU A 34 -1.20 7.64 -2.64
C LEU A 34 0.11 7.09 -3.19
N ARG A 35 1.22 7.61 -2.68
CA ARG A 35 2.51 6.92 -2.73
C ARG A 35 2.77 6.31 -1.36
N VAL A 36 3.08 5.02 -1.39
CA VAL A 36 3.36 4.25 -0.18
C VAL A 36 4.70 3.55 -0.38
N ALA A 37 5.64 3.81 0.52
CA ALA A 37 6.84 2.99 0.64
C ALA A 37 6.46 1.73 1.43
N LEU A 38 6.50 0.57 0.77
CA LEU A 38 6.28 -0.71 1.42
C LEU A 38 7.62 -1.38 1.68
N THR A 39 7.71 -2.12 2.78
CA THR A 39 8.86 -2.99 3.05
C THR A 39 8.49 -4.41 2.63
N PRO A 40 8.82 -4.85 1.39
CA PRO A 40 8.56 -6.22 0.97
C PRO A 40 9.44 -7.21 1.75
N PRO A 41 9.00 -8.47 1.93
CA PRO A 41 9.83 -9.52 2.47
C PRO A 41 11.03 -9.78 1.56
N THR A 42 12.16 -10.17 2.15
CA THR A 42 13.40 -10.50 1.42
C THR A 42 13.23 -11.63 0.41
N ASP A 43 12.32 -12.57 0.70
CA ASP A 43 11.96 -13.70 -0.16
C ASP A 43 10.43 -13.81 -0.15
N GLY A 44 9.77 -13.24 -1.16
CA GLY A 44 8.33 -13.24 -1.26
C GLY A 44 7.82 -12.50 -2.48
N PRO A 45 6.56 -12.73 -2.88
CA PRO A 45 6.01 -12.11 -4.07
C PRO A 45 5.82 -10.61 -3.83
N GLN A 46 6.26 -9.81 -4.80
CA GLN A 46 6.11 -8.35 -4.74
C GLN A 46 4.81 -7.92 -5.41
N PRO A 47 4.11 -6.91 -4.88
CA PRO A 47 2.92 -6.39 -5.51
C PRO A 47 3.26 -5.82 -6.89
N SER A 48 2.44 -6.18 -7.87
CA SER A 48 2.56 -5.75 -9.25
C SER A 48 1.47 -4.74 -9.60
N THR A 49 1.63 -4.02 -10.70
CA THR A 49 0.55 -3.17 -11.21
C THR A 49 -0.72 -3.99 -11.44
N GLY A 50 -1.85 -3.52 -10.92
CA GLY A 50 -3.13 -4.21 -10.89
C GLY A 50 -3.41 -4.98 -9.60
N SER A 51 -2.40 -5.21 -8.74
CA SER A 51 -2.63 -5.86 -7.44
C SER A 51 -3.48 -4.99 -6.53
N GLU A 52 -4.57 -5.55 -6.01
CA GLU A 52 -5.44 -4.93 -5.02
C GLU A 52 -4.94 -5.23 -3.60
N CYS A 53 -5.12 -4.27 -2.69
CA CYS A 53 -4.75 -4.39 -1.29
C CYS A 53 -5.65 -3.56 -0.39
N GLU A 54 -5.71 -3.93 0.89
CA GLU A 54 -6.25 -3.07 1.94
C GLU A 54 -5.11 -2.38 2.69
N LEU A 55 -5.12 -1.06 2.71
CA LEU A 55 -4.26 -0.29 3.60
C LEU A 55 -4.96 -0.11 4.94
N GLU A 56 -4.39 -0.71 5.98
CA GLU A 56 -4.73 -0.43 7.37
C GLU A 56 -3.91 0.76 7.87
N MET A 57 -4.61 1.82 8.28
CA MET A 57 -4.04 3.06 8.80
C MET A 57 -3.69 2.91 10.29
N HIS A 58 -2.89 3.84 10.81
CA HIS A 58 -2.48 3.86 12.21
C HIS A 58 -3.66 3.93 13.22
N ASP A 59 -4.83 4.44 12.80
CA ASP A 59 -6.05 4.49 13.62
C ASP A 59 -6.91 3.21 13.53
N GLY A 60 -6.48 2.23 12.72
CA GLY A 60 -7.23 1.00 12.44
C GLY A 60 -8.23 1.12 11.29
N GLY A 61 -8.37 2.31 10.68
CA GLY A 61 -9.15 2.50 9.47
C GLY A 61 -8.60 1.69 8.30
N ARG A 62 -9.46 0.97 7.58
CA ARG A 62 -9.09 0.16 6.41
C ARG A 62 -9.73 0.67 5.13
N PHE A 63 -8.93 0.70 4.07
CA PHE A 63 -9.31 1.25 2.78
C PHE A 63 -8.73 0.38 1.67
N ARG A 64 -9.51 0.16 0.61
CA ARG A 64 -9.09 -0.64 -0.55
C ARG A 64 -8.38 0.22 -1.58
N PHE A 65 -7.25 -0.27 -2.04
CA PHE A 65 -6.39 0.36 -3.02
C PHE A 65 -5.99 -0.63 -4.10
N VAL A 66 -5.70 -0.12 -5.29
CA VAL A 66 -5.04 -0.88 -6.37
C VAL A 66 -3.69 -0.26 -6.68
N VAL A 67 -2.67 -1.08 -6.86
CA VAL A 67 -1.35 -0.64 -7.34
C VAL A 67 -1.49 -0.22 -8.79
N THR A 68 -1.25 1.05 -9.09
CA THR A 68 -1.29 1.57 -10.46
C THR A 68 0.09 1.63 -11.09
N GLU A 69 1.14 1.78 -10.28
CA GLU A 69 2.51 1.93 -10.76
C GLU A 69 3.52 1.57 -9.65
N LEU A 70 4.59 0.88 -10.04
CA LEU A 70 5.76 0.62 -9.20
C LEU A 70 6.84 1.65 -9.52
N LEU A 71 7.41 2.28 -8.49
CA LEU A 71 8.53 3.22 -8.59
C LEU A 71 9.81 2.52 -8.11
N PRO A 72 10.53 1.80 -9.00
CA PRO A 72 11.63 0.92 -8.61
C PRO A 72 12.83 1.66 -8.02
N GLU A 73 13.01 2.94 -8.37
CA GLU A 73 14.12 3.77 -7.87
C GLU A 73 14.01 4.10 -6.37
N SER A 74 12.82 3.96 -5.78
CA SER A 74 12.57 4.34 -4.39
C SER A 74 11.80 3.28 -3.58
N ALA A 75 11.58 2.08 -4.15
CA ALA A 75 10.76 1.02 -3.55
C ALA A 75 9.36 1.54 -3.10
N GLU A 76 8.80 2.46 -3.87
CA GLU A 76 7.50 3.06 -3.61
C GLU A 76 6.46 2.54 -4.60
N TYR A 77 5.22 2.47 -4.13
CA TYR A 77 4.08 2.03 -4.91
C TYR A 77 3.09 3.18 -5.01
N ARG A 78 2.71 3.54 -6.24
CA ARG A 78 1.59 4.44 -6.47
C ARG A 78 0.32 3.62 -6.47
N MET A 79 -0.59 3.98 -5.57
CA MET A 79 -1.81 3.24 -5.28
C MET A 79 -3.01 4.15 -5.43
N LYS A 80 -4.09 3.67 -6.04
CA LYS A 80 -5.34 4.42 -6.19
C LYS A 80 -6.42 3.85 -5.30
N LEU A 81 -7.08 4.72 -4.55
CA LEU A 81 -8.22 4.39 -3.70
C LEU A 81 -9.37 3.87 -4.55
N LEU A 82 -9.84 2.68 -4.21
CA LEU A 82 -11.04 2.07 -4.79
C LEU A 82 -12.27 2.35 -3.91
N GLY A 83 -12.10 2.41 -2.60
CA GLY A 83 -13.19 2.65 -1.65
C GLY A 83 -12.82 2.25 -0.22
N LYS A 84 -13.82 2.22 0.66
CA LYS A 84 -13.66 1.73 2.04
C LYS A 84 -13.67 0.20 2.05
N GLY A 85 -12.75 -0.39 2.82
CA GLY A 85 -12.57 -1.83 2.99
C GLY A 85 -13.62 -2.46 3.88
#